data_AF-A0A081A2Y6-F1
#
_entry.id   AF-A0A081A2Y6-F1
#
_cell.length_a   1.000
_cell.length_b   1.000
_cell.length_c   1.000
_cell.angle_alpha   90.00
_cell.angle_beta   90.00
_cell.angle_gamma   90.00
#
_symmetry.space_group_name_H-M   'P 1'
#
loop_
_entity.id
_entity.type
_entity.pdbx_description
1 polymer ?
#
loop_
_entity_poly.entity_id
_entity_poly.type
_entity_poly.pdbx_seq_one_letter_code
_entity_poly.pdbx_strand_id
1 'polypeptide(L)'
;IPYGFGYDWGQEVSLNDTLSNLYDENIMFIGHEIGHGFGLPDFYGLETKPSKDFPNSIMMAYSSSTITPSDGWMLRRILDHVRDRYNF
;
A
#
# COMPACT_ATOMS: atom_id res chain seq x y z
N ILE A 1 -17.18 -4.44 -4.94
CA ILE A 1 -16.58 -5.63 -4.29
C ILE A 1 -16.57 -5.48 -2.76
N PRO A 2 -16.51 -6.57 -1.98
CA PRO A 2 -16.43 -6.52 -0.51
C PRO A 2 -15.04 -6.14 0.04
N TYR A 3 -13.99 -6.22 -0.78
CA TYR A 3 -12.61 -5.83 -0.45
C TYR A 3 -12.09 -4.83 -1.50
N GLY A 4 -10.84 -4.39 -1.41
CA GLY A 4 -10.15 -3.64 -2.46
C GLY A 4 -9.25 -4.54 -3.32
N PHE A 5 -8.92 -4.08 -4.52
CA PHE A 5 -7.86 -4.62 -5.36
C PHE A 5 -7.13 -3.50 -6.11
N GLY A 6 -5.82 -3.39 -5.92
CA GLY A 6 -4.93 -2.49 -6.66
C GLY A 6 -3.96 -3.24 -7.57
N TYR A 7 -3.68 -2.67 -8.75
CA TYR A 7 -2.69 -3.19 -9.70
C TYR A 7 -2.17 -2.09 -10.64
N ASP A 8 -1.46 -2.45 -11.71
CA ASP A 8 -0.85 -1.52 -12.68
C ASP A 8 -1.85 -0.59 -13.40
N TRP A 9 -3.12 -0.99 -13.48
CA TRP A 9 -4.20 -0.22 -14.12
C TRP A 9 -4.99 0.68 -13.17
N GLY A 10 -4.68 0.67 -11.86
CA GLY A 10 -5.40 1.43 -10.85
C GLY A 10 -5.94 0.54 -9.72
N GLN A 11 -7.08 0.91 -9.14
CA GLN A 11 -7.69 0.19 -8.03
C GLN A 11 -9.20 0.09 -8.18
N GLU A 12 -9.76 -1.05 -7.79
CA GLU A 12 -11.17 -1.21 -7.47
C GLU A 12 -11.33 -1.24 -5.96
N VAL A 13 -12.27 -0.47 -5.43
CA VAL A 13 -12.52 -0.37 -3.99
C VAL A 13 -14.00 -0.58 -3.65
N SER A 14 -14.27 -0.98 -2.42
CA SER A 14 -15.63 -1.12 -1.90
C SER A 14 -16.34 0.24 -1.87
N LEU A 15 -17.45 0.35 -2.60
CA LEU A 15 -18.29 1.56 -2.61
C LEU A 15 -18.80 1.89 -1.21
N ASN A 16 -19.29 0.90 -0.47
CA ASN A 16 -19.87 1.10 0.85
C ASN A 16 -18.82 1.57 1.85
N ASP A 17 -17.62 0.98 1.83
CA ASP A 17 -16.54 1.38 2.73
C ASP A 17 -16.02 2.76 2.35
N THR A 18 -15.91 3.05 1.05
CA THR A 18 -15.52 4.38 0.57
C THR A 18 -16.50 5.45 1.01
N LEU A 19 -17.81 5.22 0.86
CA LEU A 19 -18.82 6.19 1.30
C LEU A 19 -18.84 6.35 2.83
N SER A 20 -18.58 5.28 3.58
CA SER A 20 -18.55 5.32 5.04
C SER A 20 -17.34 6.08 5.59
N ASN A 21 -16.23 6.11 4.85
CA ASN A 21 -14.99 6.79 5.24
C ASN A 21 -14.72 8.03 4.36
N LEU A 22 -15.71 8.54 3.62
CA LEU A 22 -15.53 9.58 2.58
C LEU A 22 -14.88 10.87 3.11
N TYR A 23 -15.08 11.18 4.38
CA TYR A 23 -14.59 12.39 5.03
C TYR A 23 -13.36 12.16 5.91
N ASP A 24 -12.83 10.94 5.94
CA ASP A 24 -11.61 10.67 6.68
C ASP A 24 -10.43 11.30 5.96
N GLU A 25 -9.54 11.94 6.72
CA GLU A 25 -8.29 12.50 6.17
C GLU A 25 -7.43 11.40 5.52
N ASN A 26 -7.47 10.19 6.09
CA ASN A 26 -6.71 9.05 5.62
C ASN A 26 -7.65 7.85 5.43
N ILE A 27 -8.03 7.59 4.19
CA ILE A 27 -8.76 6.36 3.83
C ILE A 27 -7.72 5.25 3.64
N MET A 28 -7.37 4.56 4.73
CA MET A 28 -6.25 3.61 4.79
C MET A 28 -6.24 2.60 3.64
N PHE A 29 -7.38 1.96 3.34
CA PHE A 29 -7.44 0.93 2.29
C PHE A 29 -7.15 1.51 0.90
N ILE A 30 -7.48 2.77 0.62
CA ILE A 30 -7.10 3.40 -0.65
C ILE A 30 -5.58 3.53 -0.75
N GLY A 31 -4.92 3.93 0.35
CA GLY A 31 -3.46 3.95 0.41
C GLY A 31 -2.86 2.56 0.19
N HIS A 32 -3.45 1.53 0.80
CA HIS A 32 -3.05 0.13 0.65
C HIS A 32 -3.13 -0.33 -0.81
N GLU A 33 -4.26 -0.12 -1.49
CA GLU A 33 -4.41 -0.51 -2.89
C GLU A 33 -3.49 0.29 -3.83
N ILE A 34 -3.21 1.56 -3.54
CA ILE A 34 -2.18 2.32 -4.27
C ILE A 34 -0.80 1.66 -4.12
N GLY A 35 -0.48 1.11 -2.94
CA GLY A 35 0.74 0.35 -2.71
C GLY A 35 0.87 -0.86 -3.64
N HIS A 36 -0.22 -1.61 -3.86
CA HIS A 36 -0.24 -2.67 -4.86
C HIS A 36 -0.01 -2.16 -6.29
N GLY A 37 -0.48 -0.96 -6.61
CA GLY A 37 -0.18 -0.28 -7.88
C GLY A 37 1.32 -0.03 -8.11
N PHE A 38 2.11 0.08 -7.04
CA PHE A 38 3.58 0.13 -7.11
C PHE A 38 4.25 -1.26 -7.05
N GLY A 39 3.47 -2.34 -7.07
CA GLY A 39 3.95 -3.72 -7.04
C GLY A 39 4.26 -4.25 -5.63
N LEU A 40 3.79 -3.60 -4.57
CA LEU A 40 3.95 -4.10 -3.20
C LEU A 40 2.96 -5.23 -2.93
N PRO A 41 3.38 -6.38 -2.35
CA PRO A 41 2.44 -7.40 -1.89
C PRO A 41 1.85 -7.04 -0.52
N ASP A 42 0.78 -7.75 -0.13
CA ASP A 42 0.32 -7.76 1.27
C ASP A 42 1.39 -8.27 2.20
N PHE A 43 1.60 -7.61 3.34
CA PHE A 43 2.55 -8.01 4.39
C PHE A 43 1.86 -8.76 5.53
N TYR A 44 0.87 -9.60 5.23
CA TYR A 44 0.10 -10.30 6.27
C TYR A 44 0.86 -11.51 6.83
N GLY A 45 1.67 -12.16 5.99
CA GLY A 45 2.53 -13.28 6.36
C GLY A 45 3.99 -12.88 6.59
N LEU A 46 4.77 -13.78 7.19
CA LEU A 46 6.22 -13.56 7.38
C LEU A 46 6.99 -13.69 6.06
N GLU A 47 6.44 -14.44 5.11
CA GLU A 47 6.99 -14.73 3.79
C GLU A 47 6.90 -13.55 2.82
N THR A 48 5.94 -12.65 3.02
CA THR A 48 5.76 -11.45 2.20
C THR A 48 6.31 -10.19 2.85
N LYS A 49 6.56 -10.22 4.17
CA LYS A 49 7.21 -9.12 4.89
C LYS A 49 8.69 -9.00 4.49
N PRO A 50 9.23 -7.77 4.38
CA PRO A 50 10.66 -7.57 4.13
C PRO A 50 11.57 -8.15 5.22
N SER A 51 11.10 -8.20 6.47
CA SER A 51 11.78 -8.87 7.59
C SER A 51 10.78 -9.22 8.70
N LYS A 52 11.15 -10.11 9.62
CA LYS A 52 10.31 -10.51 10.76
C LYS A 52 9.86 -9.31 11.61
N ASP A 53 10.77 -8.39 11.87
CA ASP A 53 10.56 -7.22 12.74
C ASP A 53 10.38 -5.93 11.90
N PHE A 54 9.83 -6.05 10.69
CA PHE A 54 9.59 -4.90 9.83
C PHE A 54 8.61 -3.93 10.51
N PRO A 55 8.87 -2.60 10.50
CA PRO A 55 8.00 -1.63 11.15
C PRO A 55 6.58 -1.64 10.56
N ASN A 56 5.63 -1.08 11.31
CA ASN A 56 4.24 -0.92 10.84
C ASN A 56 4.20 -0.23 9.48
N SER A 57 3.27 -0.66 8.64
CA SER A 57 3.10 -0.28 7.24
C SER A 57 1.62 -0.41 6.88
N ILE A 58 1.11 0.45 6.01
CA ILE A 58 -0.25 0.29 5.49
C ILE A 58 -0.43 -1.02 4.71
N MET A 59 0.65 -1.62 4.20
CA MET A 59 0.61 -2.93 3.54
C MET A 59 0.44 -4.10 4.53
N MET A 60 0.49 -3.85 5.84
CA MET A 60 0.31 -4.86 6.88
C MET A 60 -1.04 -4.68 7.57
N ALA A 61 -1.87 -5.73 7.56
CA ALA A 61 -3.24 -5.72 8.05
C ALA A 61 -3.34 -5.06 9.43
N TYR A 62 -4.10 -3.97 9.50
CA TYR A 62 -4.42 -3.24 10.72
C TYR A 62 -3.21 -2.70 11.53
N SER A 63 -1.99 -2.69 10.95
CA SER A 63 -0.81 -2.19 11.68
C SER A 63 -0.71 -0.67 11.74
N SER A 64 -1.36 0.02 10.79
CA SER A 64 -1.44 1.47 10.72
C SER A 64 -2.69 1.92 9.94
N SER A 65 -3.30 3.02 10.34
CA SER A 65 -4.36 3.72 9.59
C SER A 65 -3.83 4.86 8.70
N THR A 66 -2.53 5.15 8.77
CA THR A 66 -1.89 6.26 8.05
C THR A 66 -0.55 5.82 7.46
N ILE A 67 -0.07 6.55 6.44
CA ILE A 67 1.25 6.31 5.84
C ILE A 67 2.34 6.46 6.90
N THR A 68 3.25 5.49 6.94
CA THR A 68 4.36 5.42 7.88
C THR A 68 5.70 5.65 7.16
N PRO A 69 6.80 5.87 7.91
CA PRO A 69 8.14 5.92 7.32
C PRO A 69 8.55 4.63 6.58
N SER A 70 8.03 3.47 6.98
CA SER A 70 8.36 2.19 6.33
C SER A 70 7.76 2.11 4.91
N ASP A 71 6.55 2.63 4.72
CA ASP A 71 5.90 2.74 3.41
C ASP A 71 6.72 3.63 2.47
N GLY A 72 7.17 4.79 2.96
CA GLY A 72 8.04 5.69 2.21
C GLY A 72 9.40 5.08 1.87
N TRP A 73 9.95 4.23 2.76
CA TRP A 73 11.17 3.48 2.49
C TRP A 73 10.97 2.45 1.37
N MET A 74 9.85 1.73 1.37
CA MET A 74 9.50 0.76 0.32
C MET A 74 9.40 1.41 -1.06
N LEU A 75 8.69 2.54 -1.18
CA LEU A 75 8.58 3.26 -2.45
C LEU A 75 9.93 3.77 -2.96
N ARG A 76 10.79 4.25 -2.06
CA ARG A 76 12.17 4.64 -2.42
C ARG A 76 12.97 3.45 -2.92
N ARG A 77 12.81 2.28 -2.29
CA ARG A 77 13.47 1.06 -2.72
C ARG A 77 12.99 0.61 -4.10
N ILE A 78 11.70 0.74 -4.40
CA ILE A 78 11.17 0.49 -5.75
C ILE A 78 11.82 1.46 -6.75
N LEU A 79 11.80 2.77 -6.46
CA LEU A 79 12.41 3.78 -7.32
C LEU A 79 13.88 3.45 -7.62
N ASP A 80 14.68 3.11 -6.61
CA ASP A 80 16.10 2.77 -6.79
C ASP A 80 16.34 1.63 -7.79
N HIS A 81 15.39 0.71 -7.98
CA HIS A 81 15.51 -0.41 -8.93
C HIS A 81 14.93 -0.17 -10.31
N VAL A 82 14.11 0.86 -10.48
CA VAL A 82 13.49 1.18 -11.77
C VAL A 82 14.02 2.48 -12.35
N ARG A 83 14.72 3.29 -11.54
CA ARG A 83 15.16 4.64 -11.92
C ARG A 83 16.05 4.64 -13.16
N ASP A 84 16.92 3.64 -13.31
CA ASP A 84 17.83 3.49 -14.45
C ASP A 84 17.10 3.31 -15.80
N ARG A 85 15.82 2.92 -15.78
CA ARG A 85 14.96 2.78 -16.96
C ARG A 85 14.43 4.11 -17.50
N TYR A 86 14.60 5.20 -16.75
CA TYR A 86 14.05 6.51 -17.07
C TYR A 86 15.14 7.59 -17.07
N ASN A 87 14.97 8.61 -17.90
CA ASN A 87 15.81 9.81 -17.90
C ASN A 87 15.04 10.95 -17.21
N PHE A 88 15.30 11.14 -15.92
CA PHE A 88 14.64 12.14 -15.08
C PHE A 88 15.24 13.54 -15.25
#